data_AF-A0A937QZS3-F1
#
_entry.id   AF-A0A937QZS3-F1
#
_cell.length_a   1.000
_cell.length_b   1.000
_cell.length_c   1.000
_cell.angle_alpha   90.00
_cell.angle_beta   90.00
_cell.angle_gamma   90.00
#
_symmetry.space_group_name_H-M   'P 1'
#
loop_
_entity.id
_entity.type
_entity.pdbx_description
1 polymer ?
#
loop_
_entity_poly.entity_id
_entity_poly.type
_entity_poly.pdbx_seq_one_letter_code
_entity_poly.pdbx_strand_id
1 'polypeptide(L)'
;MNTNLPVSPNVVGEQLESVAKRGAQIYYSQLVEQFGLPPLDGAWSSHPLAEIFEVLDQQDATANRPFRTSVVVAVETNRPGNGLYEALERLKGVPDPGTPSAREAIWIREMQAAHDYNWP
;
A
#
# COMPACT_ATOMS: atom_id res chain seq x y z
N MET A 1 -19.53 6.36 -5.32
CA MET A 1 -19.97 5.24 -6.19
C MET A 1 -19.92 3.99 -5.33
N ASN A 2 -20.96 3.14 -5.35
CA ASN A 2 -20.94 1.85 -4.65
C ASN A 2 -20.39 0.79 -5.61
N THR A 3 -19.08 0.69 -5.65
CA THR A 3 -18.31 -0.36 -6.32
C THR A 3 -18.29 -1.56 -5.38
N ASN A 4 -18.99 -2.63 -5.76
CA ASN A 4 -18.83 -3.93 -5.09
C ASN A 4 -17.43 -4.44 -5.43
N LEU A 5 -16.45 -4.09 -4.60
CA LEU A 5 -15.10 -4.61 -4.71
C LEU A 5 -15.13 -6.14 -4.59
N PRO A 6 -14.33 -6.88 -5.39
CA PRO A 6 -14.28 -8.33 -5.32
C PRO A 6 -13.79 -8.84 -3.96
N VAL A 7 -13.07 -7.99 -3.22
CA VAL A 7 -12.52 -8.27 -1.89
C VAL A 7 -12.68 -7.01 -1.04
N SER A 8 -13.07 -7.19 0.22
CA SER A 8 -13.19 -6.08 1.16
C SER A 8 -11.81 -5.46 1.45
N PRO A 9 -11.68 -4.12 1.42
CA PRO A 9 -10.45 -3.45 1.82
C PRO A 9 -9.97 -3.88 3.20
N ASN A 10 -10.87 -4.10 4.15
CA ASN A 10 -10.50 -4.49 5.51
C ASN A 10 -9.76 -5.85 5.55
N VAL A 11 -10.17 -6.81 4.73
CA VAL A 11 -9.51 -8.13 4.67
C VAL A 11 -8.09 -8.01 4.09
N VAL A 12 -7.92 -7.17 3.06
CA VAL A 12 -6.57 -6.85 2.55
C VAL A 12 -5.76 -6.12 3.60
N GLY A 13 -6.36 -5.17 4.30
CA GLY A 13 -5.75 -4.44 5.42
C GLY A 13 -5.23 -5.37 6.51
N GLU A 14 -6.03 -6.31 7.00
CA GLU A 14 -5.62 -7.32 8.01
C GLU A 14 -4.42 -8.16 7.53
N GLN A 15 -4.39 -8.54 6.26
CA GLN A 15 -3.23 -9.23 5.67
C GLN A 15 -1.98 -8.34 5.69
N LEU A 16 -2.09 -7.07 5.32
CA LEU A 16 -0.96 -6.13 5.32
C LEU A 16 -0.47 -5.83 6.74
N GLU A 17 -1.38 -5.72 7.70
CA GLU A 17 -1.05 -5.59 9.13
C GLU A 17 -0.27 -6.81 9.63
N SER A 18 -0.68 -8.04 9.25
CA SER A 18 0.05 -9.27 9.56
C SER A 18 1.45 -9.30 8.93
N VAL A 19 1.60 -8.82 7.70
CA VAL A 19 2.91 -8.66 7.04
C VAL A 19 3.78 -7.66 7.81
N ALA A 20 3.20 -6.51 8.18
CA ALA A 20 3.90 -5.47 8.91
C ALA A 20 4.37 -5.93 10.30
N LYS A 21 3.51 -6.61 11.07
CA LYS A 21 3.84 -7.20 12.39
C LYS A 21 5.03 -8.18 12.34
N ARG A 22 5.26 -8.83 11.19
CA ARG A 22 6.40 -9.74 10.98
C ARG A 22 7.68 -9.04 10.53
N GLY A 23 7.66 -7.71 10.36
CA GLY A 23 8.77 -6.95 9.77
C GLY A 23 9.05 -7.33 8.31
N ALA A 24 8.03 -7.82 7.59
CA ALA A 24 8.16 -8.32 6.23
C ALA A 24 7.61 -7.33 5.19
N GLN A 25 7.83 -7.68 3.92
CA GLN A 25 7.19 -7.08 2.75
C GLN A 25 6.34 -8.14 2.05
N ILE A 26 5.40 -7.71 1.20
CA ILE A 26 4.61 -8.58 0.33
C ILE A 26 4.59 -8.04 -1.09
N TYR A 27 4.58 -8.94 -2.07
CA TYR A 27 4.52 -8.54 -3.47
C TYR A 27 3.08 -8.31 -3.94
N TYR A 28 2.90 -7.37 -4.87
CA TYR A 28 1.59 -7.19 -5.54
C TYR A 28 1.07 -8.49 -6.16
N SER A 29 1.95 -9.30 -6.76
CA SER A 29 1.60 -10.60 -7.33
C SER A 29 1.07 -11.59 -6.28
N GLN A 30 1.64 -11.58 -5.07
CA GLN A 30 1.19 -12.43 -3.97
C GLN A 30 -0.20 -12.02 -3.49
N LEU A 31 -0.49 -10.71 -3.42
CA LEU A 31 -1.83 -10.22 -3.11
C LEU A 31 -2.84 -10.64 -4.18
N VAL A 32 -2.46 -10.51 -5.46
CA VAL A 32 -3.32 -10.91 -6.58
C VAL A 32 -3.65 -12.40 -6.51
N GLU A 33 -2.65 -13.25 -6.30
CA GLU A 33 -2.83 -14.70 -6.17
C GLU A 33 -3.66 -15.05 -4.94
N GLN A 34 -3.28 -14.53 -3.76
CA GLN A 34 -3.93 -14.84 -2.48
C GLN A 34 -5.42 -14.49 -2.48
N PHE A 35 -5.80 -13.41 -3.15
CA PHE A 35 -7.16 -12.89 -3.17
C PHE A 35 -7.93 -13.21 -4.45
N GLY A 36 -7.36 -14.01 -5.36
CA GLY A 36 -8.01 -14.39 -6.62
C GLY A 36 -8.36 -13.20 -7.51
N LEU A 37 -7.52 -12.17 -7.52
CA LEU A 37 -7.73 -10.96 -8.31
C LEU A 37 -7.25 -11.14 -9.75
N PRO A 38 -7.66 -10.27 -10.69
CA PRO A 38 -7.11 -10.25 -12.03
C PRO A 38 -5.57 -10.10 -12.03
N PRO A 39 -4.85 -10.59 -13.04
CA PRO A 39 -3.42 -10.39 -13.15
C PRO A 39 -3.06 -8.90 -13.34
N LEU A 40 -1.85 -8.52 -12.92
CA LEU A 40 -1.30 -7.19 -13.17
C LEU A 40 -0.88 -7.09 -14.65
N ASP A 41 -1.63 -6.33 -15.45
CA ASP A 41 -1.41 -6.15 -16.89
C ASP A 41 -0.88 -4.74 -17.25
N GLY A 42 -0.61 -3.92 -16.25
CA GLY A 42 -0.16 -2.53 -16.39
C GLY A 42 -1.28 -1.49 -16.32
N ALA A 43 -2.56 -1.89 -16.39
CA ALA A 43 -3.70 -0.98 -16.25
C ALA A 43 -4.08 -0.74 -14.77
N TRP A 44 -3.14 -0.23 -13.97
CA TRP A 44 -3.30 -0.10 -12.50
C TRP A 44 -4.60 0.60 -12.09
N SER A 45 -4.97 1.70 -12.74
CA SER A 45 -6.19 2.46 -12.43
C SER A 45 -7.48 1.65 -12.52
N SER A 46 -7.48 0.57 -13.30
CA SER A 46 -8.62 -0.32 -13.50
C SER A 46 -8.52 -1.59 -12.65
N HIS A 47 -7.41 -1.80 -11.96
CA HIS A 47 -7.17 -2.98 -11.15
C HIS A 47 -7.86 -2.84 -9.78
N PRO A 48 -8.55 -3.88 -9.25
CA PRO A 48 -9.24 -3.79 -7.96
C PRO A 48 -8.37 -3.33 -6.78
N LEU A 49 -7.09 -3.70 -6.78
CA LEU A 49 -6.14 -3.24 -5.75
C LEU A 49 -5.97 -1.72 -5.70
N ALA A 50 -6.13 -0.99 -6.81
CA ALA A 50 -5.98 0.47 -6.79
C ALA A 50 -7.05 1.12 -5.91
N GLU A 51 -8.31 0.71 -6.07
CA GLU A 51 -9.41 1.21 -5.25
C GLU A 51 -9.33 0.71 -3.81
N ILE A 52 -8.93 -0.56 -3.61
CA ILE A 52 -8.71 -1.10 -2.27
C ILE A 52 -7.62 -0.30 -1.53
N PHE A 53 -6.50 -0.01 -2.20
CA PHE A 53 -5.38 0.72 -1.60
C PHE A 53 -5.77 2.16 -1.30
N GLU A 54 -6.54 2.81 -2.19
CA GLU A 54 -7.08 4.13 -1.94
C GLU A 54 -7.93 4.19 -0.65
N VAL A 55 -8.81 3.19 -0.45
CA VAL A 55 -9.62 3.10 0.78
C VAL A 55 -8.72 2.89 2.00
N LEU A 56 -7.73 1.99 1.91
CA LEU A 56 -6.80 1.71 3.01
C LEU A 56 -5.97 2.94 3.40
N ASP A 57 -5.43 3.65 2.42
CA ASP A 57 -4.61 4.84 2.64
C ASP A 57 -5.43 5.98 3.24
N GLN A 58 -6.68 6.16 2.82
CA GLN A 58 -7.61 7.11 3.43
C GLN A 58 -7.93 6.76 4.89
N GLN A 59 -8.18 5.47 5.19
CA GLN A 59 -8.40 5.00 6.56
C GLN A 59 -7.17 5.28 7.43
N ASP A 60 -5.97 5.01 6.90
CA ASP A 60 -4.72 5.15 7.63
C ASP A 60 -4.34 6.61 7.86
N ALA A 61 -4.56 7.47 6.86
CA ALA A 61 -4.41 8.91 7.01
C ALA A 61 -5.40 9.47 8.05
N THR A 62 -6.67 9.07 7.99
CA THR A 62 -7.71 9.52 8.93
C THR A 62 -7.41 9.10 10.37
N ALA A 63 -6.86 7.89 10.55
CA ALA A 63 -6.46 7.36 11.85
C ALA A 63 -5.08 7.86 12.31
N ASN A 64 -4.41 8.72 11.53
CA ASN A 64 -3.05 9.21 11.79
C ASN A 64 -2.05 8.07 12.10
N ARG A 65 -2.10 7.00 11.30
CA ARG A 65 -1.20 5.84 11.41
C ARG A 65 -0.40 5.65 10.11
N PRO A 66 0.70 4.87 10.12
CA PRO A 66 1.45 4.55 8.91
C PRO A 66 0.56 3.89 7.85
N PHE A 67 0.86 4.07 6.57
CA PHE A 67 0.12 3.38 5.52
C PHE A 67 0.43 1.89 5.51
N ARG A 68 -0.60 1.05 5.64
CA ARG A 68 -0.44 -0.41 5.52
C ARG A 68 0.08 -0.80 4.14
N THR A 69 -0.24 -0.02 3.11
CA THR A 69 0.23 -0.26 1.73
C THR A 69 1.75 -0.07 1.57
N SER A 70 2.45 0.54 2.53
CA SER A 70 3.91 0.74 2.46
C SER A 70 4.72 -0.55 2.51
N VAL A 71 4.13 -1.67 2.96
CA VAL A 71 4.80 -2.99 2.94
C VAL A 71 4.64 -3.72 1.61
N VAL A 72 3.93 -3.13 0.64
CA VAL A 72 3.67 -3.73 -0.68
C VAL A 72 4.68 -3.24 -1.71
N VAL A 73 5.35 -4.17 -2.39
CA VAL A 73 6.38 -3.86 -3.38
C VAL A 73 6.20 -4.65 -4.68
N ALA A 74 6.74 -4.14 -5.77
CA ALA A 74 6.84 -4.89 -7.03
C ALA A 74 8.01 -5.89 -6.98
N VAL A 75 7.85 -7.04 -7.62
CA VAL A 75 8.87 -8.11 -7.62
C VAL A 75 10.14 -7.65 -8.34
N GLU A 76 9.98 -6.89 -9.42
CA GLU A 76 11.06 -6.52 -10.34
C GLU A 76 11.97 -5.44 -9.74
N THR A 77 11.40 -4.54 -8.94
CA THR A 77 12.12 -3.37 -8.39
C THR A 77 12.36 -3.46 -6.89
N ASN A 78 11.67 -4.37 -6.20
CA ASN A 78 11.61 -4.44 -4.74
C ASN A 78 11.29 -3.07 -4.10
N ARG A 79 10.42 -2.29 -4.76
CA ARG A 79 9.99 -0.94 -4.39
C ARG A 79 8.47 -0.79 -4.54
N PRO A 80 7.83 0.14 -3.83
CA PRO A 80 6.41 0.45 -4.02
C PRO A 80 6.18 1.16 -5.35
N GLY A 81 4.94 1.10 -5.85
CA GLY A 81 4.51 1.88 -7.01
C GLY A 81 4.41 3.39 -6.70
N ASN A 82 4.24 4.20 -7.75
CA ASN A 82 4.09 5.66 -7.62
C ASN A 82 2.89 6.07 -6.74
N GLY A 83 1.84 5.25 -6.72
CA GLY A 83 0.62 5.52 -5.96
C GLY A 83 0.86 5.74 -4.46
N LEU A 84 1.89 5.10 -3.86
CA LEU A 84 2.25 5.35 -2.46
C LEU A 84 2.65 6.81 -2.23
N TYR A 85 3.50 7.36 -3.11
CA TYR A 85 3.99 8.73 -2.97
C TYR A 85 2.89 9.76 -3.24
N GLU A 86 2.05 9.49 -4.24
CA GLU A 86 0.86 10.30 -4.53
C GLU A 86 -0.13 10.31 -3.36
N ALA A 87 -0.34 9.17 -2.70
CA ALA A 87 -1.16 9.07 -1.50
C ALA A 87 -0.53 9.81 -0.31
N LEU A 88 0.78 9.67 -0.08
CA LEU A 88 1.51 10.35 1.00
C LEU A 88 1.42 11.88 0.86
N GLU A 89 1.58 12.40 -0.35
CA GLU A 89 1.44 13.82 -0.63
C GLU A 89 0.00 14.30 -0.40
N ARG A 90 -0.97 13.63 -1.03
CA ARG A 90 -2.37 14.06 -1.00
C ARG A 90 -3.03 13.90 0.36
N LEU A 91 -2.74 12.82 1.09
CA LEU A 91 -3.47 12.45 2.31
C LEU A 91 -2.71 12.81 3.60
N LYS A 92 -1.37 12.86 3.55
CA LYS A 92 -0.52 13.18 4.71
C LYS A 92 0.30 14.45 4.55
N GLY A 93 0.25 15.10 3.39
CA GLY A 93 1.01 16.33 3.13
C GLY A 93 2.52 16.11 3.07
N VAL A 94 2.97 14.88 2.77
CA VAL A 94 4.39 14.55 2.60
C VAL A 94 4.76 14.73 1.13
N PRO A 95 5.43 15.83 0.75
CA PRO A 95 5.66 16.14 -0.66
C PRO A 95 6.59 15.13 -1.32
N ASP A 96 6.37 14.88 -2.61
CA ASP A 96 7.27 14.07 -3.41
C ASP A 96 8.62 14.80 -3.60
N PRO A 97 9.74 14.19 -3.20
CA PRO A 97 11.04 14.84 -3.26
C PRO A 97 11.63 14.86 -4.68
N GLY A 98 10.96 14.26 -5.68
CA GLY A 98 11.32 14.35 -7.09
C GLY A 98 12.56 13.54 -7.50
N THR A 99 13.22 12.86 -6.57
CA THR A 99 14.38 11.99 -6.86
C THR A 99 14.14 10.56 -6.38
N PRO A 100 14.62 9.53 -7.11
CA PRO A 100 14.40 8.13 -6.73
C PRO A 100 14.95 7.77 -5.34
N SER A 101 16.11 8.29 -4.95
CA SER A 101 16.74 8.01 -3.65
C SER A 101 15.99 8.66 -2.48
N ALA A 102 15.48 9.88 -2.67
CA ALA A 102 14.69 10.54 -1.64
C ALA A 102 13.30 9.91 -1.49
N ARG A 103 12.66 9.48 -2.60
CA ARG A 103 11.44 8.68 -2.57
C ARG A 103 11.66 7.38 -1.78
N GLU A 104 12.76 6.68 -2.05
CA GLU A 104 13.14 5.48 -1.31
C GLU A 104 13.31 5.74 0.19
N ALA A 105 13.95 6.85 0.58
CA ALA A 105 14.08 7.21 2.00
C ALA A 105 12.72 7.49 2.68
N ILE A 106 11.78 8.13 1.98
CA ILE A 106 10.41 8.36 2.47
C ILE A 106 9.69 7.02 2.64
N TRP A 107 9.76 6.16 1.63
CA TRP A 107 9.13 4.84 1.69
C TRP A 107 9.69 4.00 2.84
N ILE A 108 11.01 3.92 2.98
CA ILE A 108 11.66 3.15 4.06
C ILE A 108 11.19 3.66 5.42
N ARG A 109 11.09 4.98 5.61
CA ARG A 109 10.57 5.56 6.85
C ARG A 109 9.12 5.15 7.12
N GLU A 110 8.26 5.24 6.11
CA GLU A 110 6.84 4.89 6.23
C GLU A 110 6.68 3.39 6.53
N MET A 111 7.44 2.54 5.84
CA MET A 111 7.45 1.09 6.03
C MET A 111 7.97 0.70 7.42
N GLN A 112 9.06 1.32 7.88
CA GLN A 112 9.57 1.11 9.23
C GLN A 112 8.53 1.54 10.27
N ALA A 113 7.89 2.69 10.07
CA ALA A 113 6.81 3.13 10.95
C ALA A 113 5.66 2.12 10.97
N ALA A 114 5.30 1.53 9.81
CA ALA A 114 4.29 0.48 9.74
C ALA A 114 4.73 -0.80 10.47
N HIS A 115 6.01 -1.18 10.41
CA HIS A 115 6.53 -2.33 11.19
C HIS A 115 6.49 -2.08 12.70
N ASP A 116 6.78 -0.86 13.12
CA ASP A 116 6.83 -0.48 14.54
C ASP A 116 5.44 -0.15 15.13
N TYR A 117 4.41 -0.05 14.29
CA TYR A 117 3.06 0.31 14.72
C TYR A 117 2.36 -0.87 15.41
N ASN A 118 1.66 -0.58 16.51
CA ASN A 118 0.90 -1.57 17.26
C ASN A 118 -0.48 -1.81 16.61
N TRP A 119 -0.49 -2.57 15.51
CA TRP A 119 -1.70 -2.99 14.82
C TRP A 119 -2.58 -3.89 15.71
N PRO A 120 -3.92 -3.73 15.67
CA PRO A 120 -4.86 -4.50 16.49
C PRO A 120 -4.83 -6.02 16.22
#